data_AF-A0A958C144-F1
#
_entry.id   AF-A0A958C144-F1
#
_cell.length_a   1.000
_cell.length_b   1.000
_cell.length_c   1.000
_cell.angle_alpha   90.00
_cell.angle_beta   90.00
_cell.angle_gamma   90.00
#
_symmetry.space_group_name_H-M   'P 1'
#
loop_
_entity.id
_entity.type
_entity.pdbx_description
1 polymer ?
#
loop_
_entity_poly.entity_id
_entity_poly.type
_entity_poly.pdbx_seq_one_letter_code
_entity_poly.pdbx_strand_id
1 'polypeptide(L)'
;MATNYRGTIGILTGGGDVPGLNPAIRAVTIRALREGYQVIGLRRGWKGITETVREKDYDNHENYIYLSEEIVNRAGRTGRTFLLTSRTTPSAMKASEVPPQLQEKYPNEV
;
A
#
# COMPACT_ATOMS: atom_id res chain seq x y z
N MET A 1 -19.24 -7.19 15.74
CA MET A 1 -18.75 -8.58 15.67
C MET A 1 -17.35 -8.54 15.09
N ALA A 2 -16.36 -9.16 15.73
CA ALA A 2 -15.02 -9.24 15.15
C ALA A 2 -15.11 -10.13 13.89
N THR A 3 -14.96 -9.55 12.70
CA THR A 3 -14.83 -10.33 11.47
C THR A 3 -13.49 -11.05 11.54
N ASN A 4 -13.53 -12.36 11.73
CA ASN A 4 -12.33 -13.17 11.80
C ASN A 4 -11.84 -13.40 10.35
N TYR A 5 -10.91 -12.57 9.90
CA TYR A 5 -10.29 -12.76 8.59
C TYR A 5 -9.28 -13.91 8.62
N ARG A 6 -9.19 -14.67 7.54
CA ARG A 6 -8.19 -15.74 7.36
C ARG A 6 -6.76 -15.21 7.29
N GLY A 7 -6.61 -13.92 6.98
CA GLY A 7 -5.35 -13.20 6.88
C GLY A 7 -5.54 -11.86 6.19
N THR A 8 -4.45 -11.10 6.07
CA THR A 8 -4.43 -9.79 5.43
C THR A 8 -3.54 -9.81 4.19
N ILE A 9 -4.08 -9.35 3.06
CA ILE A 9 -3.37 -9.20 1.79
C ILE A 9 -3.06 -7.71 1.58
N GLY A 10 -1.79 -7.39 1.37
CA GLY A 10 -1.34 -6.05 0.99
C GLY A 10 -1.14 -5.93 -0.52
N ILE A 11 -1.68 -4.87 -1.12
CA ILE A 11 -1.51 -4.55 -2.54
C ILE A 11 -0.73 -3.25 -2.67
N LEU A 12 0.39 -3.27 -3.39
CA LEU A 12 1.15 -2.08 -3.77
C LEU A 12 1.22 -1.97 -5.30
N THR A 13 1.19 -0.74 -5.82
CA THR A 13 1.50 -0.45 -7.23
C THR A 13 2.85 0.25 -7.34
N GLY A 14 3.88 -0.48 -7.77
CA GLY A 14 5.20 0.08 -8.06
C GLY A 14 5.34 0.48 -9.53
N GLY A 15 6.22 1.45 -9.80
CA GLY A 15 6.63 1.81 -11.16
C GLY A 15 5.73 2.84 -11.85
N GLY A 16 5.62 2.72 -13.19
CA GLY A 16 4.82 3.62 -14.00
C GLY A 16 3.32 3.33 -13.92
N ASP A 17 2.52 4.36 -14.16
CA ASP A 17 1.06 4.23 -14.19
C ASP A 17 0.59 3.67 -15.53
N VAL A 18 -0.31 2.69 -15.51
CA VAL A 18 -0.84 2.04 -16.72
C VAL A 18 -2.35 1.84 -16.63
N PRO A 19 -3.08 1.95 -17.75
CA PRO A 19 -4.51 1.67 -17.79
C PRO A 19 -4.74 0.17 -17.54
N GLY A 20 -5.08 -0.19 -16.30
CA GLY A 20 -5.30 -1.58 -15.90
C GLY A 20 -5.06 -1.86 -14.42
N LEU A 21 -4.31 -0.99 -13.73
CA LEU A 21 -4.00 -1.18 -12.31
C LEU A 21 -5.25 -1.17 -11.43
N ASN A 22 -6.17 -0.21 -11.61
CA ASN A 22 -7.39 -0.16 -10.80
C ASN A 22 -8.32 -1.37 -11.03
N PRO A 23 -8.57 -1.82 -12.28
CA PRO A 23 -9.25 -3.09 -12.53
C PRO A 23 -8.59 -4.29 -11.86
N ALA A 24 -7.25 -4.38 -11.88
CA ALA A 24 -6.51 -5.47 -11.25
C ALA A 24 -6.66 -5.45 -9.72
N ILE A 25 -6.45 -4.28 -9.08
CA ILE A 25 -6.66 -4.09 -7.64
C ILE A 25 -8.09 -4.48 -7.26
N ARG A 26 -9.08 -4.06 -8.05
CA ARG A 26 -10.50 -4.38 -7.85
C ARG A 26 -10.74 -5.88 -7.93
N ALA A 27 -10.23 -6.56 -8.96
CA ALA A 27 -10.44 -7.99 -9.15
C ALA A 27 -9.86 -8.81 -7.98
N VAL A 28 -8.62 -8.51 -7.56
CA VAL A 28 -7.97 -9.15 -6.42
C VAL A 28 -8.74 -8.88 -5.12
N THR A 29 -9.14 -7.62 -4.89
CA THR A 29 -9.87 -7.23 -3.67
C THR A 29 -11.20 -7.96 -3.56
N ILE A 30 -12.03 -7.94 -4.61
CA ILE A 30 -13.35 -8.60 -4.58
C ILE A 30 -13.19 -10.11 -4.35
N ARG A 31 -12.21 -10.75 -4.99
CA ARG A 31 -11.98 -12.19 -4.77
C ARG A 31 -11.52 -12.48 -3.33
N ALA A 32 -10.55 -11.73 -2.84
CA ALA A 32 -10.00 -11.93 -1.50
C ALA A 32 -11.04 -11.73 -0.39
N LEU A 33 -11.88 -10.69 -0.50
CA LEU A 33 -12.98 -10.45 0.45
C LEU A 33 -13.97 -11.62 0.49
N ARG A 34 -14.33 -12.19 -0.67
CA ARG A 34 -15.22 -13.37 -0.77
C ARG A 34 -14.61 -14.64 -0.17
N GLU A 35 -13.29 -14.76 -0.20
CA GLU A 35 -12.53 -15.88 0.37
C GLU A 35 -12.26 -15.70 1.88
N GLY A 36 -12.73 -14.61 2.49
CA GLY A 36 -12.60 -14.32 3.91
C GLY A 36 -11.28 -13.64 4.30
N TYR A 37 -10.59 -12.97 3.37
CA TYR A 37 -9.38 -12.18 3.65
C TYR A 37 -9.70 -10.70 3.83
N GLN A 38 -8.90 -10.02 4.65
CA GLN A 38 -8.84 -8.57 4.65
C GLN A 38 -7.86 -8.10 3.58
N VAL A 39 -8.14 -6.95 2.96
CA VAL A 39 -7.26 -6.38 1.95
C VAL A 39 -6.90 -4.95 2.34
N ILE A 40 -5.62 -4.63 2.27
CA ILE A 40 -5.09 -3.27 2.40
C ILE A 40 -4.40 -2.84 1.11
N GLY A 41 -4.62 -1.59 0.72
CA GLY A 41 -3.92 -0.92 -0.36
C GLY A 41 -2.81 -0.05 0.22
N LEU A 42 -1.58 -0.32 -0.17
CA LEU A 42 -0.39 0.41 0.25
C LEU A 42 -0.22 1.64 -0.66
N ARG A 43 -0.26 2.83 -0.06
CA ARG A 43 -0.20 4.10 -0.76
C ARG A 43 1.22 4.45 -1.17
N ARG A 44 1.37 5.21 -2.26
CA ARG A 44 2.65 5.75 -2.75
C ARG A 44 3.71 4.67 -3.02
N GLY A 45 3.30 3.45 -3.38
CA GLY A 45 4.23 2.35 -3.69
C GLY A 45 5.23 2.09 -2.56
N TRP A 46 6.49 1.86 -2.91
CA TRP A 46 7.54 1.53 -1.94
C TRP A 46 7.80 2.63 -0.91
N LYS A 47 7.68 3.91 -1.33
CA LYS A 47 7.84 5.05 -0.43
C LYS A 47 6.89 5.01 0.76
N GLY A 48 5.60 4.74 0.53
CA GLY A 48 4.62 4.70 1.62
C GLY A 48 4.89 3.56 2.60
N ILE A 49 5.40 2.42 2.12
CA ILE A 49 5.81 1.31 2.98
C ILE A 49 7.00 1.70 3.85
N THR A 50 8.03 2.34 3.29
CA THR A 50 9.21 2.75 4.06
C THR A 50 8.86 3.80 5.13
N GLU A 51 7.87 4.64 4.85
CA GLU A 51 7.36 5.66 5.78
C GLU A 51 6.41 5.08 6.86
N THR A 52 6.00 3.82 6.76
CA THR A 52 5.08 3.20 7.72
C THR A 52 5.76 2.99 9.08
N VAL A 53 5.13 3.45 10.15
CA VAL A 53 5.58 3.23 11.52
C VAL A 53 4.90 2.00 12.11
N ARG A 54 5.68 1.09 12.70
CA ARG A 54 5.22 -0.25 13.13
C ARG A 54 4.65 -0.29 14.55
N GLU A 55 4.62 0.85 15.23
CA GLU A 55 4.00 0.99 16.53
C GLU A 55 2.49 0.75 16.41
N LYS A 56 1.93 -0.05 17.32
CA LYS A 56 0.56 -0.54 17.25
C LYS A 56 -0.49 0.56 17.12
N ASP A 57 -0.26 1.70 17.78
CA ASP A 57 -1.21 2.80 17.89
C ASP A 57 -0.81 4.00 17.00
N TYR A 58 0.17 3.82 16.10
CA TYR A 58 0.57 4.87 15.17
C TYR A 58 -0.40 4.97 14.00
N ASP A 59 -0.84 6.18 13.72
CA ASP A 59 -1.74 6.46 12.61
C ASP A 59 -1.01 6.45 11.26
N ASN A 60 -1.23 5.38 10.50
CA ASN A 60 -0.64 5.15 9.19
C ASN A 60 -1.67 5.32 8.05
N HIS A 61 -2.76 6.08 8.23
CA HIS A 61 -3.81 6.25 7.20
C HIS A 61 -3.26 6.84 5.88
N GLU A 62 -2.19 7.61 5.96
CA GLU A 62 -1.48 8.14 4.80
C GLU A 62 -0.68 7.06 4.05
N ASN A 63 -0.31 5.96 4.70
CA ASN A 63 0.55 4.91 4.16
C ASN A 63 -0.23 3.71 3.66
N TYR A 64 -1.41 3.43 4.22
CA TYR A 64 -2.30 2.37 3.73
C TYR A 64 -3.77 2.71 3.93
N ILE A 65 -4.63 2.03 3.19
CA ILE A 65 -6.08 2.04 3.37
C ILE A 65 -6.65 0.63 3.34
N TYR A 66 -7.74 0.39 4.06
CA TYR A 66 -8.51 -0.82 3.89
C TYR A 66 -9.29 -0.75 2.57
N LEU A 67 -9.24 -1.83 1.78
CA LEU A 67 -9.97 -1.92 0.52
C LEU A 67 -11.30 -2.63 0.75
N SER A 68 -12.38 -1.87 0.64
CA SER A 68 -13.75 -2.39 0.59
C SER A 68 -14.22 -2.54 -0.86
N GLU A 69 -15.27 -3.34 -1.06
CA GLU A 69 -15.94 -3.45 -2.36
C GLU A 69 -16.40 -2.08 -2.89
N GLU A 70 -16.90 -1.20 -2.02
CA GLU A 70 -17.30 0.16 -2.39
C GLU A 70 -16.12 0.97 -2.95
N ILE A 71 -14.98 0.98 -2.24
CA ILE A 71 -13.79 1.75 -2.63
C ILE A 71 -13.31 1.32 -4.00
N VAL A 72 -13.16 0.01 -4.23
CA VAL A 72 -12.61 -0.49 -5.50
C VAL A 72 -13.59 -0.40 -6.66
N ASN A 73 -14.90 -0.44 -6.40
CA ASN A 73 -15.92 -0.20 -7.43
C ASN A 73 -15.91 1.26 -7.90
N ARG A 74 -15.72 2.22 -6.98
CA ARG A 74 -15.61 3.64 -7.30
C ARG A 74 -14.31 3.94 -8.05
N ALA A 75 -13.18 3.43 -7.55
CA ALA A 75 -11.85 3.68 -8.12
C ALA A 75 -11.58 2.94 -9.43
N GLY A 76 -12.29 1.83 -9.72
CA GLY A 76 -12.10 1.04 -10.94
C GLY A 76 -12.28 1.82 -12.24
N ARG A 77 -12.95 2.98 -12.20
CA ARG A 77 -13.26 3.84 -13.36
C ARG A 77 -12.41 5.10 -13.44
N THR A 78 -11.50 5.32 -12.48
CA THR A 78 -10.62 6.49 -12.48
C THR A 78 -9.35 6.21 -13.27
N GLY A 79 -8.83 7.22 -13.96
CA GLY A 79 -7.47 7.19 -14.48
C GLY A 79 -6.46 7.17 -13.34
N ARG A 80 -5.22 6.79 -13.68
CA ARG A 80 -4.12 6.57 -12.72
C ARG A 80 -4.38 5.44 -11.73
N THR A 81 -3.40 5.05 -10.91
CA THR A 81 -3.65 4.21 -9.73
C THR A 81 -4.17 5.05 -8.56
N PHE A 82 -5.30 4.65 -7.95
CA PHE A 82 -5.83 5.35 -6.75
C PHE A 82 -4.95 5.14 -5.51
N LEU A 83 -4.06 4.15 -5.53
CA LEU A 83 -3.05 3.93 -4.49
C LEU A 83 -1.81 4.83 -4.69
N LEU A 84 -1.72 5.55 -5.80
CA LEU A 84 -0.52 6.30 -6.21
C LEU A 84 0.70 5.38 -6.37
N THR A 85 1.82 5.95 -6.79
CA THR A 85 3.06 5.20 -6.97
C THR A 85 4.27 6.09 -6.69
N SER A 86 5.43 5.47 -6.50
CA SER A 86 6.72 6.12 -6.35
C SER A 86 7.79 5.32 -7.08
N ARG A 87 8.88 5.99 -7.47
CA ARG A 87 10.09 5.34 -7.99
C ARG A 87 11.10 5.01 -6.89
N THR A 88 10.60 4.74 -5.69
CA THR A 88 11.44 4.41 -4.55
C THR A 88 11.91 2.97 -4.67
N THR A 89 13.21 2.75 -4.55
CA THR A 89 13.84 1.44 -4.44
C THR A 89 14.35 1.32 -3.01
N PRO A 90 13.67 0.58 -2.10
CA PRO A 90 14.05 0.52 -0.69
C PRO A 90 15.49 0.07 -0.42
N SER A 91 16.05 -0.75 -1.29
CA SER A 91 17.41 -1.28 -1.22
C SER A 91 18.47 -0.41 -1.92
N ALA A 92 18.12 0.83 -2.28
CA ALA A 92 19.00 1.78 -2.95
C ALA A 92 18.63 3.22 -2.57
N MET A 93 18.09 3.40 -1.35
CA MET A 93 17.65 4.72 -0.88
C MET A 93 18.87 5.53 -0.42
N LYS A 94 18.93 6.79 -0.86
CA LYS A 94 19.90 7.74 -0.31
C LYS A 94 19.62 7.96 1.17
N ALA A 95 20.65 8.17 1.98
CA ALA A 95 20.49 8.46 3.41
C ALA A 95 19.54 9.66 3.66
N SER A 96 19.53 10.67 2.78
CA SER A 96 18.63 11.82 2.85
C SER A 96 17.16 11.49 2.59
N GLU A 97 16.86 10.38 1.92
CA GLU A 97 15.51 9.93 1.56
C GLU A 97 14.97 8.89 2.55
N VAL A 98 15.82 8.34 3.43
CA VAL A 98 15.42 7.42 4.49
C VAL A 98 14.53 8.16 5.50
N PRO A 99 13.33 7.63 5.82
CA PRO A 99 12.44 8.25 6.78
C PRO A 99 13.09 8.41 8.17
N PRO A 100 12.78 9.48 8.93
CA PRO A 100 13.45 9.80 10.20
C PRO A 100 13.49 8.64 11.19
N GLN A 101 12.40 7.87 11.30
CA GLN A 101 12.30 6.71 12.19
C GLN A 101 13.21 5.54 11.81
N LEU A 102 13.83 5.56 10.62
CA LEU A 102 14.74 4.52 10.12
C LEU A 102 16.19 5.00 9.98
N GLN A 103 16.48 6.30 10.12
CA GLN A 103 17.81 6.87 9.87
C GLN A 103 18.89 6.33 10.81
N GLU A 104 18.56 6.11 12.08
CA GLU A 104 19.51 5.52 13.04
C GLU A 104 19.90 4.09 12.65
N LYS A 105 18.95 3.34 12.08
CA LYS A 105 19.15 1.94 11.67
C LYS A 105 19.88 1.81 10.33
N TYR A 106 19.67 2.77 9.42
CA TYR A 106 20.29 2.80 8.10
C TYR A 106 21.05 4.13 7.91
N PRO A 107 22.22 4.28 8.57
CA PRO A 107 22.97 5.54 8.59
C PRO A 107 23.71 5.84 7.28
N ASN A 108 23.91 4.82 6.43
CA ASN A 108 24.53 4.93 5.10
C ASN A 108 23.49 4.57 4.03
N GLU A 109 23.78 4.85 2.75
CA GLU A 109 22.96 4.38 1.63
C GLU A 109 22.67 2.88 1.79
N VAL A 110 21.40 2.49 1.60
CA VAL A 110 20.94 1.09 1.70
C VAL A 110 21.25 0.36 0.41
#